data_AF-A0A6N2K938-F1
#
_entry.id   AF-A0A6N2K938-F1
#
_cell.length_a   1.000
_cell.length_b   1.000
_cell.length_c   1.000
_cell.angle_alpha   90.00
_cell.angle_beta   90.00
_cell.angle_gamma   90.00
#
_symmetry.space_group_name_H-M   'P 1'
#
loop_
_entity.id
_entity.type
_entity.pdbx_description
1 polymer ?
#
loop_
_entity_poly.entity_id
_entity_poly.type
_entity_poly.pdbx_seq_one_letter_code
_entity_poly.pdbx_strand_id
1 'polypeptide(L)'
;MAKPSVSPLQLKPEMVSITIASLPRSHPLISQLKNEINELKTWSSKFENRTCSWLCDALIRLKDVQHSLDDILQLPQTRESLRRQPKWVEKLLEDFLRFIDVYGIFRTLVMAVKDDQAAAQ
;
A
#
# COMPACT_ATOMS: atom_id res chain seq x y z
N MET A 1 -34.18 -5.55 -72.82
CA MET A 1 -33.92 -6.62 -71.83
C MET A 1 -32.51 -6.45 -71.27
N ALA A 2 -32.41 -6.41 -69.94
CA ALA A 2 -31.25 -6.62 -69.04
C ALA A 2 -29.94 -5.80 -69.17
N LYS A 3 -29.62 -5.05 -68.10
CA LYS A 3 -28.29 -4.54 -67.66
C LYS A 3 -27.41 -5.69 -67.14
N PRO A 4 -26.07 -5.49 -67.07
CA PRO A 4 -25.41 -5.36 -65.75
C PRO A 4 -24.29 -4.27 -65.80
N SER A 5 -24.21 -3.24 -64.97
CA SER A 5 -24.02 -3.13 -63.51
C SER A 5 -22.82 -3.91 -62.96
N VAL A 6 -21.64 -3.29 -62.98
CA VAL A 6 -20.46 -3.73 -62.22
C VAL A 6 -20.13 -2.62 -61.21
N SER A 7 -20.24 -2.99 -59.94
CA SER A 7 -20.12 -2.10 -58.77
C SER A 7 -18.65 -1.85 -58.38
N PRO A 8 -18.37 -0.78 -57.60
CA PRO A 8 -17.02 -0.31 -57.33
C PRO A 8 -16.27 -1.18 -56.29
N LEU A 9 -14.94 -1.13 -56.39
CA LEU A 9 -13.96 -1.74 -55.49
C LEU A 9 -14.19 -1.32 -54.03
N GLN A 10 -14.69 -2.23 -53.20
CA GLN A 10 -14.75 -2.06 -51.75
C GLN A 10 -13.38 -2.34 -51.14
N LEU A 11 -12.61 -1.28 -50.88
CA LEU A 11 -11.44 -1.34 -50.00
C LEU A 11 -11.90 -1.69 -48.58
N LYS A 12 -11.34 -2.76 -48.04
CA LYS A 12 -11.56 -3.24 -46.67
C LYS A 12 -10.55 -2.56 -45.75
N PRO A 13 -10.95 -1.72 -44.78
CA PRO A 13 -10.15 -1.58 -43.57
C PRO A 13 -10.58 -2.69 -42.63
N GLU A 14 -9.70 -3.68 -42.43
CA GLU A 14 -9.80 -4.54 -41.26
C GLU A 14 -9.88 -3.66 -40.03
N MET A 15 -10.97 -3.87 -39.29
CA MET A 15 -11.21 -3.30 -37.98
C MET A 15 -10.16 -3.87 -37.03
N VAL A 16 -9.02 -3.16 -36.90
CA VAL A 16 -8.07 -3.42 -35.82
C VAL A 16 -8.77 -3.00 -34.54
N SER A 17 -9.35 -3.97 -33.84
CA SER A 17 -9.85 -3.83 -32.48
C SER A 17 -8.66 -3.46 -31.59
N ILE A 18 -8.45 -2.16 -31.38
CA ILE A 18 -7.59 -1.69 -30.29
C ILE A 18 -8.40 -1.93 -29.01
N THR A 19 -8.26 -3.12 -28.44
CA THR A 19 -8.78 -3.41 -27.10
C THR A 19 -7.92 -2.62 -26.12
N ILE A 20 -8.31 -1.38 -25.82
CA ILE A 20 -7.75 -0.63 -24.69
C ILE A 20 -8.35 -1.23 -23.42
N ALA A 21 -7.83 -2.39 -23.01
CA ALA A 21 -8.06 -2.94 -21.69
C ALA A 21 -7.24 -2.14 -20.65
N SER A 22 -7.53 -0.85 -20.52
CA SER A 22 -6.98 0.02 -19.48
C SER A 22 -8.13 0.54 -18.61
N LEU A 23 -8.85 -0.39 -17.98
CA LEU A 23 -9.53 -0.06 -16.74
C LEU A 23 -8.49 -0.23 -15.62
N PRO A 24 -8.25 0.78 -14.78
CA PRO A 24 -7.15 0.77 -13.83
C PRO A 24 -7.43 -0.33 -12.80
N ARG A 25 -6.80 -1.48 -13.00
CA ARG A 25 -6.63 -2.45 -11.93
C ARG A 25 -5.92 -1.69 -10.82
N SER A 26 -6.54 -1.62 -9.64
CA SER A 26 -5.89 -1.14 -8.43
C SER A 26 -4.46 -1.71 -8.39
N HIS A 27 -3.47 -0.84 -8.25
CA HIS A 27 -2.06 -1.25 -8.30
C HIS A 27 -1.86 -2.43 -7.33
N PRO A 28 -1.16 -3.52 -7.72
CA PRO A 28 -1.03 -4.72 -6.90
C PRO A 28 -0.54 -4.39 -5.47
N LEU A 29 0.38 -3.42 -5.34
CA LEU A 29 0.84 -2.92 -4.04
C LEU A 29 -0.28 -2.29 -3.18
N ILE A 30 -1.25 -1.59 -3.76
CA ILE A 30 -2.37 -1.00 -3.01
C ILE A 30 -3.29 -2.09 -2.46
N SER A 31 -3.52 -3.15 -3.25
CA SER A 31 -4.29 -4.31 -2.80
C SER A 31 -3.56 -5.07 -1.69
N GLN A 32 -2.24 -5.21 -1.81
CA GLN A 32 -1.39 -5.81 -0.79
C GLN A 32 -1.41 -5.01 0.52
N LEU A 33 -1.14 -3.69 0.45
CA LEU A 33 -1.18 -2.80 1.61
C LEU A 33 -2.55 -2.88 2.32
N LYS A 34 -3.64 -2.89 1.55
CA LYS A 34 -4.99 -3.02 2.11
C LYS A 34 -5.17 -4.35 2.86
N ASN A 35 -4.65 -5.45 2.33
CA ASN A 35 -4.71 -6.75 2.99
C ASN A 35 -3.90 -6.75 4.29
N GLU A 36 -2.67 -6.27 4.26
CA GLU A 36 -1.79 -6.18 5.44
C GLU A 36 -2.39 -5.31 6.56
N ILE A 37 -3.01 -4.18 6.20
CA ILE A 37 -3.75 -3.34 7.17
C ILE A 37 -4.94 -4.11 7.77
N ASN A 38 -5.66 -4.90 6.96
CA ASN A 38 -6.79 -5.69 7.44
C ASN A 38 -6.35 -6.81 8.40
N GLU A 39 -5.21 -7.44 8.09
CA GLU A 39 -4.57 -8.42 8.95
C GLU A 39 -4.14 -7.79 10.28
N LEU A 40 -3.51 -6.61 10.25
CA LEU A 40 -3.11 -5.89 11.46
C LEU A 40 -4.33 -5.51 12.33
N LYS A 41 -5.43 -5.07 11.71
CA LYS A 41 -6.70 -4.81 12.43
C LYS A 41 -7.26 -6.09 13.06
N THR A 42 -7.29 -7.18 12.31
CA THR A 42 -7.80 -8.48 12.78
C THR A 42 -6.95 -9.01 13.93
N TRP A 43 -5.62 -8.86 13.84
CA TRP A 43 -4.69 -9.16 14.92
C TRP A 43 -4.99 -8.31 16.16
N SER A 44 -5.20 -6.99 16.01
CA SER A 44 -5.44 -6.08 17.14
C SER A 44 -6.75 -6.36 17.89
N SER A 45 -7.74 -6.94 17.22
CA SER A 45 -9.01 -7.36 17.82
C SER A 45 -8.89 -8.61 18.68
N LYS A 46 -7.81 -9.40 18.52
CA LYS A 46 -7.54 -10.61 19.31
C LYS A 46 -6.80 -10.21 20.58
N PHE A 47 -7.56 -9.96 21.65
CA PHE A 47 -7.02 -9.51 22.94
C PHE A 47 -6.52 -10.65 23.86
N GLU A 48 -6.68 -11.90 23.46
CA GLU A 48 -6.30 -13.05 24.29
C GLU A 48 -4.79 -13.28 24.26
N ASN A 49 -4.17 -13.41 25.44
CA ASN A 49 -2.76 -13.72 25.66
C ASN A 49 -1.74 -12.72 25.08
N ARG A 50 -1.72 -11.51 25.67
CA ARG A 50 -0.66 -10.49 25.45
C ARG A 50 0.70 -10.99 25.98
N THR A 51 1.37 -11.79 25.17
CA THR A 51 2.72 -12.29 25.41
C THR A 51 3.75 -11.49 24.62
N CYS A 52 5.04 -11.63 24.94
CA CYS A 52 6.10 -11.05 24.11
C CYS A 52 6.04 -11.55 22.66
N SER A 53 5.66 -12.80 22.42
CA SER A 53 5.46 -13.34 21.07
C SER A 53 4.32 -12.64 20.32
N TRP A 54 3.22 -12.34 21.01
CA TRP A 54 2.09 -11.60 20.43
C TRP A 54 2.51 -10.18 20.03
N LEU A 55 3.30 -9.51 20.87
CA LEU A 55 3.88 -8.19 20.55
C LEU A 55 4.88 -8.26 19.38
N CYS A 56 5.73 -9.28 19.33
CA CYS A 56 6.66 -9.46 18.21
C CYS A 56 5.91 -9.66 16.87
N ASP A 57 4.83 -10.45 16.86
CA ASP A 57 3.97 -10.62 15.67
C ASP A 57 3.36 -9.29 15.23
N ALA A 58 2.92 -8.46 16.17
CA ALA A 58 2.45 -7.09 15.90
C ALA A 58 3.48 -6.26 15.13
N LEU A 59 4.72 -6.25 15.63
CA LEU A 59 5.80 -5.43 15.10
C LEU A 59 6.23 -5.90 13.71
N ILE A 60 6.21 -7.22 13.47
CA ILE A 60 6.47 -7.79 12.15
C ILE A 60 5.40 -7.32 11.16
N ARG A 61 4.12 -7.47 11.50
CA ARG A 61 3.01 -7.03 10.63
C ARG A 61 3.06 -5.52 10.35
N LEU A 62 3.39 -4.73 11.37
CA LEU A 62 3.52 -3.29 11.23
C LEU A 62 4.67 -2.91 10.29
N LYS A 63 5.80 -3.63 10.38
CA LYS A 63 6.93 -3.47 9.47
C LYS A 63 6.53 -3.78 8.02
N ASP A 64 5.75 -4.84 7.79
CA ASP A 64 5.31 -5.21 6.45
C ASP A 64 4.41 -4.11 5.83
N VAL A 65 3.45 -3.60 6.61
CA VAL A 65 2.59 -2.46 6.21
C VAL A 65 3.43 -1.24 5.83
N GLN A 66 4.48 -0.94 6.63
CA GLN A 66 5.37 0.18 6.36
C GLN A 66 6.19 0.02 5.10
N HIS A 67 6.68 -1.19 4.82
CA HIS A 67 7.43 -1.50 3.61
C HIS A 67 6.54 -1.33 2.37
N SER A 68 5.34 -1.92 2.38
CA SER A 68 4.37 -1.76 1.29
C SER A 68 3.99 -0.30 1.07
N LEU A 69 3.84 0.48 2.14
CA LEU A 69 3.58 1.92 2.05
C LEU A 69 4.77 2.67 1.42
N ASP A 70 6.01 2.36 1.82
CA ASP A 70 7.21 2.96 1.23
C ASP A 70 7.28 2.66 -0.28
N ASP A 71 7.08 1.41 -0.69
CA ASP A 71 7.05 1.02 -2.10
C ASP A 71 6.01 1.83 -2.89
N ILE A 72 4.82 2.04 -2.32
CA ILE A 72 3.76 2.86 -2.93
C ILE A 72 4.19 4.33 -3.05
N LEU A 73 4.83 4.89 -2.02
CA LEU A 73 5.29 6.27 -2.00
C LEU A 73 6.46 6.50 -2.98
N GLN A 74 7.25 5.47 -3.26
CA GLN A 74 8.31 5.52 -4.26
C GLN A 74 7.79 5.54 -5.71
N LEU A 75 6.56 5.07 -5.96
CA LEU A 75 5.98 5.06 -7.31
C LEU A 75 5.87 6.49 -7.88
N PRO A 76 6.30 6.72 -9.15
CA PRO A 76 6.22 8.03 -9.78
C PRO A 76 4.80 8.60 -9.79
N GLN A 77 3.79 7.76 -10.06
CA GLN A 77 2.39 8.18 -10.07
C GLN A 77 1.93 8.69 -8.69
N THR A 78 2.34 8.03 -7.60
CA THR A 78 2.01 8.45 -6.25
C THR A 78 2.67 9.78 -5.92
N ARG A 79 3.96 9.93 -6.25
CA ARG A 79 4.71 11.19 -6.02
C ARG A 79 4.13 12.36 -6.79
N GLU A 80 3.75 12.15 -8.05
CA GLU A 80 3.12 13.18 -8.87
C GLU A 80 1.72 13.55 -8.35
N SER A 81 0.93 12.58 -7.91
CA SER A 81 -0.38 12.84 -7.29
C SER A 81 -0.24 13.63 -5.98
N LEU A 82 0.76 13.25 -5.18
CA LEU A 82 1.04 13.87 -3.88
C LEU A 82 1.58 15.30 -4.03
N ARG A 83 2.43 15.57 -5.04
CA ARG A 83 2.89 16.93 -5.40
C ARG A 83 1.75 17.87 -5.74
N ARG A 84 0.67 17.36 -6.33
CA ARG A 84 -0.53 18.14 -6.68
C ARG A 84 -1.44 18.40 -5.48
N GLN A 85 -1.16 17.77 -4.32
CA GLN A 85 -2.00 17.82 -3.12
C GLN A 85 -1.14 18.11 -1.87
N PRO A 86 -0.62 19.34 -1.71
CA PRO A 86 0.32 19.67 -0.62
C PRO A 86 -0.27 19.43 0.77
N LYS A 87 -1.58 19.64 0.97
CA LYS A 87 -2.26 19.35 2.24
C LYS A 87 -2.21 17.86 2.62
N TRP A 88 -2.21 16.97 1.62
CA TRP A 88 -2.05 15.53 1.86
C TRP A 88 -0.62 15.19 2.28
N VAL A 89 0.40 15.87 1.71
CA VAL A 89 1.81 15.73 2.14
C VAL A 89 1.95 16.12 3.60
N GLU A 90 1.43 17.28 3.98
CA GLU A 90 1.54 17.80 5.35
C GLU A 90 0.91 16.85 6.36
N LYS A 91 -0.31 16.38 6.09
CA LYS A 91 -0.99 15.40 6.94
C LYS A 91 -0.23 14.09 7.02
N LEU A 92 0.24 13.57 5.88
CA LEU A 92 1.00 12.33 5.83
C LEU A 92 2.30 12.45 6.66
N LEU A 93 2.99 13.58 6.54
CA LEU A 93 4.19 13.87 7.33
C LEU A 93 3.88 13.94 8.83
N GLU A 94 2.79 14.61 9.21
CA GLU A 94 2.34 14.67 10.60
C GLU A 94 2.05 13.26 11.16
N ASP A 95 1.37 12.42 10.39
CA ASP A 95 1.08 11.04 10.79
C ASP A 95 2.37 10.20 10.96
N PHE A 96 3.37 10.40 10.09
CA PHE A 96 4.69 9.77 10.24
C PHE A 96 5.47 10.27 11.45
N LEU A 97 5.42 11.57 11.76
CA LEU A 97 6.07 12.13 12.95
C LEU A 97 5.46 11.54 14.23
N ARG A 98 4.13 11.48 14.32
CA ARG A 98 3.43 10.82 15.44
C ARG A 98 3.83 9.35 15.57
N PHE A 99 3.99 8.66 14.45
CA PHE A 99 4.46 7.28 14.47
C PHE A 99 5.89 7.16 15.05
N ILE A 100 6.80 8.04 14.64
CA ILE A 100 8.19 8.08 15.15
C ILE A 100 8.20 8.36 16.66
N ASP A 101 7.35 9.27 17.15
CA ASP A 101 7.24 9.57 18.59
C ASP A 101 6.82 8.34 19.38
N VAL A 102 5.78 7.63 18.92
CA VAL A 102 5.31 6.38 19.56
C VAL A 102 6.41 5.31 19.52
N TYR A 103 7.13 5.18 18.41
CA TYR A 103 8.26 4.25 18.32
C TYR A 103 9.40 4.63 19.28
N GLY A 104 9.68 5.93 19.45
CA GLY A 104 10.67 6.43 20.41
C GLY A 104 10.31 6.07 21.86
N ILE A 105 9.03 6.23 22.23
CA ILE A 105 8.52 5.80 23.54
C ILE A 105 8.68 4.30 23.71
N PHE A 106 8.24 3.51 22.72
CA PHE A 106 8.37 2.06 22.73
C PHE A 106 9.83 1.61 22.92
N ARG A 107 10.76 2.19 22.16
CA ARG A 107 12.19 1.90 22.26
C ARG A 107 12.73 2.20 23.66
N THR A 108 12.34 3.33 24.24
CA THR A 108 12.74 3.74 25.60
C THR A 108 12.26 2.71 26.63
N LEU A 109 11.00 2.26 26.53
CA LEU A 109 10.46 1.24 27.42
C LEU A 109 11.18 -0.10 27.29
N VAL A 110 11.48 -0.53 26.06
CA VAL A 110 12.26 -1.77 25.82
C VAL A 110 13.66 -1.67 26.40
N MET A 111 14.32 -0.51 26.29
CA MET A 111 15.63 -0.29 26.91
C MET A 111 15.56 -0.36 28.43
N ALA A 112 14.55 0.26 29.05
CA ALA A 112 14.35 0.22 30.49
C ALA A 112 14.17 -1.23 31.02
N VAL A 113 13.41 -2.07 30.32
CA VAL A 113 13.25 -3.49 30.68
C VAL A 113 14.57 -4.24 30.60
N LYS A 114 15.41 -3.95 29.59
CA LYS A 114 16.73 -4.58 29.46
C LYS A 114 17.69 -4.17 30.58
N ASP A 115 17.67 -2.89 30.96
CA ASP A 115 18.53 -2.37 32.03
C ASP A 115 18.11 -2.95 33.39
N ASP A 116 16.81 -3.06 33.66
CA ASP A 116 16.29 -3.71 34.87
C ASP A 116 16.69 -5.20 34.94
N GLN A 117 16.61 -5.91 33.82
CA GLN A 117 17.10 -7.29 33.72
C GLN A 117 18.60 -7.40 33.99
N ALA A 118 19.41 -6.45 33.50
CA ALA A 118 20.85 -6.45 33.70
C ALA A 118 21.24 -6.12 35.15
N ALA A 119 20.46 -5.29 35.85
CA ALA A 119 20.67 -4.97 37.27
C ALA A 119 20.24 -6.10 38.22
N ALA A 120 19.39 -7.02 37.75
CA ALA A 120 18.91 -8.17 38.51
C ALA A 120 19.79 -9.44 38.39
N GLN A 121 20.86 -9.40 37.58
CA GLN A 121 21.86 -10.49 37.43
C GLN A 121 23.18 -10.13 38.12
#